data_AF-A0A2M7BBN1-F1
#
_entry.id   AF-A0A2M7BBN1-F1
#
_cell.length_a   1.000
_cell.length_b   1.000
_cell.length_c   1.000
_cell.angle_alpha   90.00
_cell.angle_beta   90.00
_cell.angle_gamma   90.00
#
_symmetry.space_group_name_H-M   'P 1'
#
loop_
_entity.id
_entity.type
_entity.pdbx_description
1 polymer ?
#
loop_
_entity_poly.entity_id
_entity_poly.type
_entity_poly.pdbx_seq_one_letter_code
_entity_poly.pdbx_strand_id
1 'polypeptide(L)'
;MPTYSWYQQLIKPSWSPPAYLFGPVWTFLFGLKNNLLAAADILLVLITLIWAIVKIYPVVKWVAYLQIPYLLWVSFVTVLQLTVTCLNW
;
A
#
# COMPACT_ATOMS: atom_id res chain seq x y z
N MET A 1 -11.27 22.52 -3.10
CA MET A 1 -11.69 22.15 -1.74
C MET A 1 -10.55 21.37 -1.09
N PRO A 2 -10.10 21.69 0.14
CA PRO A 2 -8.84 21.14 0.68
C PRO A 2 -9.06 19.70 1.16
N THR A 3 -8.90 18.75 0.25
CA THR A 3 -8.96 17.30 0.53
C THR A 3 -7.89 16.84 1.52
N TYR A 4 -6.83 17.64 1.71
CA TYR A 4 -5.72 17.35 2.62
C TYR A 4 -6.04 17.52 4.11
N SER A 5 -7.17 18.14 4.47
CA SER A 5 -7.54 18.43 5.87
C SER A 5 -7.69 17.17 6.73
N TRP A 6 -8.36 16.14 6.21
CA TRP A 6 -8.57 14.87 6.92
C TRP A 6 -7.28 14.04 7.07
N TYR A 7 -6.43 14.01 6.03
CA TYR A 7 -5.16 13.29 6.10
C TYR A 7 -4.17 13.91 7.11
N GLN A 8 -4.28 15.21 7.39
CA GLN A 8 -3.47 15.88 8.41
C GLN A 8 -3.95 15.59 9.85
N GLN A 9 -5.18 15.13 10.03
CA GLN A 9 -5.74 14.79 11.35
C GLN A 9 -5.37 13.36 11.81
N LEU A 10 -4.94 12.50 10.89
CA LEU A 10 -4.54 11.13 11.21
C LEU A 10 -3.21 11.11 11.97
N ILE A 11 -3.16 10.31 13.02
CA ILE A 11 -1.90 9.99 13.72
C ILE A 11 -1.06 9.13 12.77
N LYS A 12 0.11 9.64 12.40
CA LYS A 12 1.05 8.98 11.50
C LYS A 12 2.24 8.46 12.29
N PRO A 13 2.78 7.29 11.93
CA PRO A 13 4.02 6.83 12.52
C PRO A 13 5.17 7.78 12.15
N SER A 14 6.12 7.97 13.07
CA SER A 14 7.29 8.84 12.86
C SER A 14 8.18 8.43 11.67
N TRP A 15 8.05 7.20 11.19
CA TRP A 15 8.79 6.62 10.07
C TRP A 15 8.06 6.69 8.72
N SER A 16 6.84 7.26 8.65
CA SER A 16 6.12 7.38 7.38
C SER A 16 6.85 8.34 6.42
N PRO A 17 7.13 7.93 5.17
CA PRO A 17 7.83 8.79 4.22
C PRO A 17 6.97 10.01 3.83
N PRO A 18 7.61 11.14 3.46
CA PRO A 18 6.86 12.34 3.09
C PRO A 18 5.98 12.11 1.86
N ALA A 19 4.73 12.59 1.90
CA ALA A 19 3.75 12.34 0.84
C ALA A 19 4.19 12.83 -0.56
N TYR A 20 4.99 13.89 -0.63
CA TYR A 20 5.53 14.41 -1.89
C TYR A 20 6.56 13.47 -2.54
N LEU A 21 7.20 12.59 -1.77
CA LEU A 21 8.17 11.62 -2.29
C LEU A 21 7.48 10.51 -3.11
N PHE A 22 6.18 10.29 -2.89
CA PHE A 22 5.39 9.20 -3.50
C PHE A 22 3.99 9.66 -3.95
N GLY A 23 3.83 10.94 -4.33
CA GLY A 23 2.55 11.63 -4.51
C GLY A 23 1.42 10.88 -5.24
N PRO A 24 1.67 10.18 -6.37
CA PRO A 24 0.62 9.45 -7.09
C PRO A 24 0.05 8.27 -6.28
N VAL A 25 0.90 7.54 -5.55
CA VAL A 25 0.54 6.32 -4.81
C VAL A 25 -0.42 6.65 -3.66
N TRP A 26 -0.19 7.78 -2.98
CA TRP A 26 -1.04 8.25 -1.87
C TRP A 26 -2.44 8.66 -2.32
N THR A 27 -2.61 9.13 -3.56
CA THR A 27 -3.94 9.52 -4.06
C THR A 27 -4.86 8.31 -4.22
N PHE A 28 -4.30 7.16 -4.63
CA PHE A 28 -5.07 5.91 -4.80
C PHE A 28 -5.39 5.26 -3.44
N LEU A 29 -4.43 5.24 -2.52
CA LEU A 29 -4.60 4.66 -1.18
C LEU A 29 -5.56 5.44 -0.27
N PHE A 30 -5.59 6.78 -0.35
CA PHE A 30 -6.36 7.65 0.53
C PHE A 30 -7.59 8.28 -0.13
N GLY A 31 -7.91 7.90 -1.38
CA GLY A 31 -9.10 8.35 -2.08
C GLY A 31 -10.40 7.83 -1.43
N LEU A 32 -10.34 6.68 -0.79
CA LEU A 32 -11.40 6.15 0.06
C LEU A 32 -11.17 6.67 1.48
N LYS A 33 -12.01 7.59 1.95
CA LYS A 33 -12.01 8.17 3.32
C LYS A 33 -12.33 7.15 4.42
N ASN A 34 -11.83 5.92 4.31
CA ASN A 34 -12.06 4.83 5.23
C ASN A 34 -10.80 3.94 5.32
N ASN A 35 -10.05 4.09 6.40
CA ASN A 35 -8.79 3.40 6.66
C ASN A 35 -8.93 1.86 6.68
N LEU A 36 -10.11 1.35 7.08
CA LEU A 36 -10.43 -0.08 7.10
C LEU A 36 -10.56 -0.65 5.69
N LEU A 37 -11.25 0.06 4.79
CA LEU A 37 -11.41 -0.35 3.39
C LEU A 37 -10.08 -0.29 2.65
N ALA A 38 -9.26 0.74 2.91
CA ALA A 38 -7.92 0.84 2.35
C ALA A 38 -7.00 -0.29 2.82
N ALA A 39 -7.08 -0.70 4.10
CA ALA A 39 -6.34 -1.84 4.63
C ALA A 39 -6.80 -3.18 4.03
N ALA A 40 -8.10 -3.37 3.80
CA ALA A 40 -8.62 -4.56 3.14
C ALA A 40 -8.18 -4.64 1.66
N ASP A 41 -8.24 -3.52 0.94
CA ASP A 41 -7.82 -3.44 -0.47
C ASP A 41 -6.34 -3.75 -0.66
N ILE A 42 -5.45 -3.14 0.15
CA ILE A 42 -4.00 -3.40 0.03
C ILE A 42 -3.64 -4.85 0.37
N LEU A 43 -4.34 -5.48 1.31
CA LEU A 43 -4.17 -6.91 1.61
C LEU A 43 -4.62 -7.78 0.44
N LEU A 44 -5.72 -7.43 -0.23
CA LEU A 44 -6.20 -8.11 -1.44
C LEU A 44 -5.16 -7.97 -2.57
N VAL A 45 -4.61 -6.78 -2.77
CA VAL A 45 -3.53 -6.53 -3.75
C VAL A 45 -2.30 -7.39 -3.42
N LEU A 46 -1.88 -7.46 -2.15
CA LEU A 46 -0.74 -8.27 -1.74
C LEU A 46 -0.97 -9.77 -2.01
N ILE A 47 -2.15 -10.30 -1.66
CA ILE A 47 -2.51 -11.70 -1.89
C ILE A 47 -2.54 -12.02 -3.39
N THR A 48 -3.20 -11.18 -4.18
CA THR A 48 -3.31 -11.38 -5.64
C THR A 48 -1.95 -11.28 -6.32
N LEU A 49 -1.06 -10.42 -5.82
CA LEU A 49 0.31 -10.33 -6.32
C LEU A 49 1.12 -11.59 -6.05
N ILE A 50 1.08 -12.11 -4.81
CA ILE A 50 1.75 -13.36 -4.47
C ILE A 50 1.21 -14.50 -5.34
N TRP A 51 -0.11 -14.56 -5.53
CA TRP A 51 -0.74 -15.56 -6.40
C TRP A 51 -0.26 -15.46 -7.86
N ALA A 52 -0.13 -14.25 -8.40
CA ALA A 52 0.40 -14.01 -9.73
C ALA A 52 1.87 -14.48 -9.84
N ILE A 53 2.73 -14.15 -8.87
CA ILE A 53 4.13 -14.59 -8.85
C ILE A 53 4.23 -16.11 -8.83
N VAL A 54 3.45 -16.79 -7.97
CA VAL A 54 3.45 -18.26 -7.86
C VAL A 54 3.04 -18.92 -9.18
N LYS A 55 2.07 -18.35 -9.90
CA LYS A 55 1.64 -18.87 -11.22
C LYS A 55 2.60 -18.55 -12.35
N ILE A 56 3.26 -17.40 -12.31
CA ILE A 56 4.20 -16.94 -13.35
C ILE A 56 5.58 -17.62 -13.18
N TYR A 57 5.98 -17.95 -11.95
CA TYR A 57 7.27 -18.58 -11.63
C TYR A 57 7.60 -19.83 -12.48
N PRO A 58 6.69 -20.82 -12.68
CA PRO A 58 6.98 -21.98 -13.52
C PRO A 58 6.97 -21.67 -15.03
N VAL A 59 6.30 -20.59 -15.46
CA VAL A 59 6.18 -20.23 -16.89
C VAL A 59 7.40 -19.41 -17.35
N VAL A 60 7.74 -18.35 -16.61
CA VAL A 60 8.81 -17.40 -16.97
C VAL A 60 9.46 -16.81 -15.72
N LYS A 61 10.53 -17.46 -15.23
CA LYS A 61 11.24 -17.08 -13.99
C LYS A 61 11.72 -15.62 -13.97
N TRP A 62 12.15 -15.08 -15.11
CA TRP A 62 12.60 -13.67 -15.23
C TRP A 62 11.49 -12.66 -14.95
N VAL A 63 10.25 -12.94 -15.37
CA VAL A 63 9.09 -12.06 -15.11
C VAL A 63 8.72 -12.10 -13.62
N ALA A 64 8.85 -13.26 -12.98
CA ALA A 64 8.67 -13.37 -11.53
C ALA A 64 9.70 -12.54 -10.75
N TYR A 65 10.97 -12.54 -11.17
CA TYR A 65 12.00 -11.71 -10.53
C TYR A 65 11.75 -10.21 -10.70
N LEU A 66 11.23 -9.78 -11.86
CA LEU A 66 10.85 -8.38 -12.09
C LEU A 66 9.70 -7.91 -11.18
N GLN A 67 8.89 -8.82 -10.64
CA GLN A 67 7.83 -8.48 -9.68
C GLN A 67 8.32 -8.39 -8.22
N ILE A 68 9.51 -8.90 -7.89
CA ILE A 68 10.04 -8.84 -6.51
C ILE A 68 10.15 -7.40 -5.99
N PRO A 69 10.68 -6.41 -6.74
CA PRO A 69 10.71 -5.02 -6.31
C PRO A 69 9.31 -4.49 -5.98
N TYR A 70 8.31 -4.88 -6.77
CA TYR A 70 6.92 -4.49 -6.55
C TYR A 70 6.31 -5.19 -5.32
N LEU A 71 6.59 -6.48 -5.10
CA LEU A 71 6.18 -7.22 -3.90
C LEU A 71 6.75 -6.61 -2.63
N LEU A 72 8.03 -6.24 -2.64
CA LEU A 72 8.69 -5.59 -1.51
C LEU A 72 8.05 -4.23 -1.22
N TRP A 73 7.78 -3.45 -2.27
CA TRP A 73 7.09 -2.17 -2.16
C TRP A 73 5.68 -2.31 -1.60
N VAL A 74 4.85 -3.21 -2.14
CA VAL A 74 3.48 -3.44 -1.68
C VAL A 74 3.47 -3.91 -0.23
N SER A 75 4.41 -4.78 0.17
CA SER A 75 4.56 -5.22 1.57
C SER A 75 4.85 -4.04 2.51
N PHE A 76 5.74 -3.13 2.11
CA PHE A 76 6.01 -1.90 2.87
C PHE A 76 4.77 -1.03 3.02
N VAL A 77 4.01 -0.83 1.94
CA VAL A 77 2.75 -0.07 1.95
C VAL A 77 1.71 -0.73 2.85
N THR A 78 1.60 -2.05 2.85
CA THR A 78 0.69 -2.79 3.73
C THR A 78 0.99 -2.53 5.20
N VAL A 79 2.27 -2.56 5.61
CA VAL A 79 2.67 -2.27 7.00
C VAL A 79 2.32 -0.83 7.38
N LEU A 80 2.58 0.12 6.47
CA LEU A 80 2.24 1.52 6.68
C LEU A 80 0.73 1.73 6.84
N GLN A 81 -0.06 1.13 5.95
CA GLN A 81 -1.52 1.22 6.00
C GLN A 81 -2.10 0.57 7.27
N LEU A 82 -1.60 -0.61 7.66
CA LEU A 82 -2.00 -1.29 8.89
C LEU A 82 -1.64 -0.45 10.13
N THR A 83 -0.46 0.16 10.14
CA THR A 83 -0.04 1.03 11.24
C THR A 83 -0.95 2.25 11.37
N VAL A 84 -1.31 2.89 10.26
CA VAL A 84 -2.27 4.01 10.27
C VAL A 84 -3.63 3.54 10.77
N THR A 85 -4.11 2.37 10.35
CA THR A 85 -5.39 1.81 10.82
C THR A 85 -5.35 1.49 12.33
N CYS A 86 -4.28 0.90 12.86
CA CYS A 86 -4.15 0.63 14.29
C CYS A 86 -3.99 1.90 15.15
N LEU A 87 -3.31 2.94 14.64
CA LEU A 87 -3.13 4.21 15.36
C LEU A 87 -4.40 5.08 15.39
N ASN A 88 -5.31 4.87 14.43
CA ASN A 88 -6.55 5.64 14.29
C ASN A 88 -7.80 4.76 14.52
N TRP A 89 -7.61 3.66 15.25
CA TRP A 89 -8.68 2.83 15.80
C TRP A 89 -9.09 3.36 17.17
#